data_AF-A0AAP7KE42-F1
#
_entry.id   AF-A0AAP7KE42-F1
#
_cell.length_a   1.000
_cell.length_b   1.000
_cell.length_c   1.000
_cell.angle_alpha   90.00
_cell.angle_beta   90.00
_cell.angle_gamma   90.00
#
_symmetry.space_group_name_H-M   'P 1'
#
loop_
_entity.id
_entity.type
_entity.pdbx_description
1 polymer ?
#
loop_
_entity_poly.entity_id
_entity_poly.type
_entity_poly.pdbx_seq_one_letter_code
_entity_poly.pdbx_strand_id
1 'polypeptide(L)'
;MKKRTYVDKALGDTEYMLEQWGWWRMSEMGVPRYVSPLYALMRDNVPSEGGARQHVITDDLALIIDGAVARLTKRNQQMGDFVWAYYGSKHPAMRVGREAGMSERKAREIIKAGVAWIDCALEEIREAA
;
A
#
# COMPACT_ATOMS: atom_id res chain seq x y z
N MET A 1 -6.78 -8.77 -10.69
CA MET A 1 -5.73 -7.73 -10.75
C MET A 1 -4.40 -8.45 -10.95
N LYS A 2 -3.59 -8.10 -11.96
CA LYS A 2 -2.29 -8.78 -12.20
C LYS A 2 -1.42 -8.61 -10.95
N LYS A 3 -0.84 -9.71 -10.44
CA LYS A 3 0.03 -9.67 -9.24
C LYS A 3 1.23 -8.77 -9.55
N ARG A 4 1.52 -7.81 -8.68
CA ARG A 4 2.68 -6.92 -8.83
C ARG A 4 3.95 -7.74 -8.56
N THR A 5 4.95 -7.61 -9.42
CA THR A 5 6.28 -8.22 -9.23
C THR A 5 7.24 -7.17 -8.72
N TYR A 6 8.04 -7.52 -7.71
CA TYR A 6 8.99 -6.62 -7.04
C TYR A 6 10.45 -7.06 -7.18
N VAL A 7 10.67 -8.31 -7.57
CA VAL A 7 11.99 -8.87 -7.87
C VAL A 7 12.66 -8.07 -8.99
N ASP A 8 13.97 -7.83 -8.86
CA ASP A 8 14.84 -7.10 -9.81
C ASP A 8 14.54 -5.60 -9.99
N LYS A 9 13.80 -4.98 -9.08
CA LYS A 9 13.60 -3.52 -9.05
C LYS A 9 14.53 -2.85 -8.04
N ALA A 10 15.06 -1.68 -8.39
CA ALA A 10 15.98 -0.91 -7.55
C ALA A 10 15.44 -0.60 -6.14
N LEU A 11 14.12 -0.39 -5.99
CA LEU A 11 13.44 -0.19 -4.70
C LEU A 11 12.35 -1.24 -4.48
N GLY A 12 12.59 -2.47 -4.96
CA GLY A 12 11.62 -3.56 -4.93
C GLY A 12 11.13 -3.89 -3.51
N ASP A 13 12.04 -3.89 -2.54
CA ASP A 13 11.74 -4.20 -1.14
C ASP A 13 10.81 -3.15 -0.52
N THR A 14 11.08 -1.86 -0.76
CA THR A 14 10.23 -0.77 -0.27
C THR A 14 8.88 -0.71 -1.00
N GLU A 15 8.84 -0.95 -2.31
CA GLU A 15 7.59 -1.11 -3.04
C GLU A 15 6.76 -2.30 -2.51
N TYR A 16 7.41 -3.41 -2.14
CA TYR A 16 6.76 -4.58 -1.56
C TYR A 16 6.25 -4.29 -0.15
N MET A 17 7.05 -3.62 0.68
CA MET A 17 6.66 -3.23 2.03
C MET A 17 5.47 -2.26 2.03
N LEU A 18 5.44 -1.29 1.12
CA LEU A 18 4.27 -0.42 0.89
C LEU A 18 3.05 -1.20 0.40
N GLU A 19 3.26 -2.26 -0.38
CA GLU A 19 2.17 -3.16 -0.76
C GLU A 19 1.58 -3.87 0.48
N GLN A 20 2.43 -4.39 1.36
CA GLN A 20 2.01 -5.04 2.60
C GLN A 20 1.29 -4.06 3.54
N TRP A 21 1.84 -2.86 3.74
CA TRP A 21 1.18 -1.78 4.48
C TRP A 21 -0.20 -1.42 3.91
N GLY A 22 -0.33 -1.38 2.58
CA GLY A 22 -1.63 -1.15 1.96
C GLY A 22 -2.63 -2.27 2.21
N TRP A 23 -2.17 -3.52 2.33
CA TRP A 23 -3.03 -4.63 2.72
C TRP A 23 -3.40 -4.57 4.20
N TRP A 24 -2.46 -4.22 5.08
CA TRP A 24 -2.68 -3.97 6.51
C TRP A 24 -3.83 -3.00 6.72
N ARG A 25 -3.72 -1.80 6.15
CA ARG A 25 -4.78 -0.80 6.26
C ARG A 25 -6.12 -1.33 5.76
N MET A 26 -6.14 -1.98 4.59
CA MET A 26 -7.39 -2.47 3.99
C MET A 26 -8.04 -3.62 4.77
N SER A 27 -7.25 -4.39 5.52
CA SER A 27 -7.75 -5.45 6.39
C SER A 27 -8.32 -4.89 7.70
N GLU A 28 -7.74 -3.80 8.21
CA GLU A 28 -8.12 -3.18 9.49
C GLU A 28 -9.06 -1.99 9.37
N MET A 29 -9.54 -1.65 8.17
CA MET A 29 -10.46 -0.52 7.93
C MET A 29 -11.79 -0.58 8.74
N GLY A 30 -12.02 -1.61 9.56
CA GLY A 30 -13.08 -1.65 10.58
C GLY A 30 -14.50 -1.67 10.02
N VAL A 31 -14.69 -1.45 8.72
CA VAL A 31 -15.97 -1.52 8.04
C VAL A 31 -16.33 -2.99 7.86
N PRO A 32 -17.36 -3.49 8.56
CA PRO A 32 -17.90 -4.81 8.30
C PRO A 32 -18.34 -4.82 6.85
N ARG A 33 -17.68 -5.62 6.01
CA ARG A 33 -18.26 -5.97 4.71
C ARG A 33 -19.57 -6.70 4.98
N TYR A 34 -20.50 -6.73 4.03
CA TYR A 34 -21.68 -7.57 4.17
C TYR A 34 -21.25 -9.04 4.27
N VAL A 35 -21.09 -9.53 5.49
CA VAL A 35 -20.70 -10.91 5.80
C VAL A 35 -21.98 -11.63 6.20
N SER A 36 -22.51 -12.49 5.33
CA SER A 36 -23.51 -13.44 5.82
C SER A 36 -22.80 -14.42 6.76
N PRO A 37 -23.45 -14.87 7.85
CA PRO A 37 -22.87 -15.91 8.71
C PRO A 37 -22.43 -17.15 7.92
N LEU A 38 -23.17 -17.48 6.85
CA LEU A 38 -22.84 -18.55 5.92
C LEU A 38 -21.53 -18.28 5.16
N TYR A 39 -21.28 -17.06 4.71
CA TYR A 39 -20.03 -16.70 4.04
C TYR A 39 -18.83 -16.83 4.98
N ALA A 40 -18.96 -16.45 6.26
CA ALA A 40 -17.89 -16.66 7.24
C ALA A 40 -17.58 -18.15 7.43
N LEU A 41 -18.60 -18.99 7.58
CA LEU A 41 -18.45 -20.45 7.67
C LEU A 41 -17.79 -21.05 6.43
N MET A 42 -18.22 -20.65 5.23
CA MET A 42 -17.64 -21.14 3.98
C MET A 42 -16.20 -20.67 3.79
N ARG A 43 -15.88 -19.40 4.10
CA ARG A 43 -14.51 -18.86 4.01
C ARG A 43 -13.53 -19.63 4.89
N ASP A 44 -13.96 -20.01 6.10
CA ASP A 44 -13.08 -20.62 7.09
C ASP A 44 -12.97 -22.15 6.93
N ASN A 45 -13.96 -22.81 6.33
CA ASN A 45 -14.03 -24.27 6.24
C ASN A 45 -13.97 -24.84 4.81
N VAL A 46 -14.09 -24.01 3.78
CA VAL A 46 -14.00 -24.42 2.38
C VAL A 46 -12.75 -23.79 1.74
N PRO A 47 -11.81 -24.58 1.19
CA PRO A 47 -10.70 -24.06 0.42
C PRO A 47 -11.22 -23.18 -0.72
N SER A 48 -11.08 -21.87 -0.55
CA SER A 48 -11.60 -20.86 -1.47
C SER A 48 -10.42 -20.10 -2.07
N GLU A 49 -10.37 -19.99 -3.40
CA GLU A 49 -9.37 -19.16 -4.07
C GLU A 49 -9.60 -17.69 -3.71
N GLY A 50 -8.54 -17.01 -3.27
CA GLY A 50 -8.57 -15.59 -2.90
C GLY A 50 -8.47 -15.28 -1.40
N GLY A 51 -8.77 -16.27 -0.52
CA GLY A 51 -8.46 -16.30 0.91
C GLY A 51 -8.83 -15.08 1.77
N ALA A 52 -8.60 -15.18 3.09
CA ALA A 52 -8.46 -13.98 3.91
C ALA A 52 -7.21 -13.23 3.43
N ARG A 53 -7.33 -11.91 3.23
CA ARG A 53 -6.20 -11.08 2.76
C ARG A 53 -5.11 -11.11 3.83
N GLN A 54 -4.05 -11.88 3.56
CA GLN A 54 -2.89 -12.00 4.43
C GLN A 54 -1.83 -10.99 3.98
N HIS A 55 -1.63 -9.99 4.83
CA HIS A 55 -0.38 -9.26 4.91
C HIS A 55 0.61 -9.99 5.83
N VAL A 56 1.90 -9.74 5.62
CA VAL A 56 3.00 -10.30 6.44
C VAL A 56 3.61 -9.24 7.39
N ILE A 57 3.26 -7.96 7.19
CA ILE A 57 3.81 -6.86 7.98
C ILE A 57 3.26 -6.87 9.42
N THR A 58 4.11 -6.50 10.38
CA THR A 58 3.72 -6.29 11.79
C THR A 58 3.11 -4.90 11.98
N ASP A 59 2.24 -4.75 12.97
CA ASP A 59 1.57 -3.48 13.27
C ASP A 59 2.57 -2.35 13.55
N ASP A 60 3.63 -2.61 14.31
CA ASP A 60 4.67 -1.62 14.61
C ASP A 60 5.34 -1.09 13.33
N LEU A 61 5.71 -2.00 12.41
CA LEU A 61 6.30 -1.61 11.14
C LEU A 61 5.29 -0.89 10.24
N ALA A 62 4.03 -1.31 10.27
CA ALA A 62 2.95 -0.64 9.54
C ALA A 62 2.72 0.79 10.03
N LEU A 63 2.76 1.03 11.35
CA LEU A 63 2.65 2.35 11.95
C LEU A 63 3.84 3.25 11.60
N ILE A 64 5.06 2.71 11.57
CA ILE A 64 6.26 3.43 11.13
C ILE A 64 6.08 3.93 9.68
N ILE A 65 5.60 3.05 8.79
CA ILE A 65 5.34 3.40 7.39
C ILE A 65 4.21 4.42 7.27
N ASP A 66 3.10 4.25 8.01
CA ASP A 66 1.99 5.21 7.98
C ASP A 66 2.46 6.60 8.44
N GLY A 67 3.32 6.66 9.47
CA GLY A 67 4.00 7.87 9.90
C GLY A 67 4.89 8.49 8.80
N ALA A 68 5.67 7.66 8.09
CA ALA A 68 6.47 8.14 6.96
C ALA A 68 5.59 8.71 5.82
N VAL A 69 4.50 8.02 5.47
CA VAL A 69 3.53 8.51 4.47
C VAL A 69 2.89 9.82 4.94
N ALA A 70 2.52 9.95 6.21
CA ALA A 70 1.97 11.18 6.77
C ALA A 70 2.97 12.35 6.70
N ARG A 71 4.26 12.11 6.99
CA ARG A 71 5.32 13.10 6.80
C ARG A 71 5.48 13.49 5.33
N LEU A 72 5.40 12.53 4.42
CA LEU A 72 5.43 12.79 2.98
C LEU A 72 4.25 13.66 2.54
N THR A 73 3.04 13.34 2.98
CA THR A 73 1.83 14.12 2.68
C THR A 73 1.94 15.55 3.19
N LYS A 74 2.44 15.74 4.43
CA LYS A 74 2.69 17.07 4.99
C LYS A 74 3.70 17.87 4.16
N ARG A 75 4.74 17.21 3.62
CA ARG A 75 5.77 17.85 2.78
C ARG A 75 5.26 18.14 1.36
N ASN A 76 4.53 17.21 0.77
CA ASN A 76 3.97 17.30 -0.57
C ASN A 76 2.67 16.49 -0.63
N GLN A 77 1.54 17.20 -0.54
CA GLN A 77 0.21 16.61 -0.51
C GLN A 77 -0.04 15.68 -1.70
N GLN A 78 0.27 16.15 -2.91
CA GLN A 78 0.06 15.38 -4.15
C GLN A 78 0.84 14.06 -4.13
N MET A 79 2.10 14.09 -3.72
CA MET A 79 2.95 12.89 -3.71
C MET A 79 2.48 11.88 -2.65
N GLY A 80 2.13 12.37 -1.45
CA GLY A 80 1.55 11.56 -0.39
C GLY A 80 0.23 10.91 -0.79
N ASP A 81 -0.67 11.69 -1.38
CA ASP A 81 -1.98 11.20 -1.87
C ASP A 81 -1.82 10.15 -2.97
N PHE A 82 -0.81 10.28 -3.82
CA PHE A 82 -0.56 9.32 -4.89
C PHE A 82 -0.05 7.98 -4.35
N VAL A 83 0.89 8.01 -3.40
CA VAL A 83 1.36 6.80 -2.69
C VAL A 83 0.21 6.16 -1.94
N TRP A 84 -0.59 6.96 -1.22
CA TRP A 84 -1.76 6.52 -0.48
C TRP A 84 -2.81 5.88 -1.39
N ALA A 85 -3.13 6.49 -2.53
CA ALA A 85 -4.09 5.96 -3.49
C ALA A 85 -3.58 4.66 -4.13
N TYR A 86 -2.31 4.63 -4.53
CA TYR A 86 -1.75 3.51 -5.28
C TYR A 86 -1.45 2.27 -4.43
N TYR A 87 -0.93 2.45 -3.21
CA TYR A 87 -0.61 1.35 -2.29
C TYR A 87 -1.69 1.14 -1.24
N GLY A 88 -2.16 2.20 -0.59
CA GLY A 88 -3.16 2.13 0.48
C GLY A 88 -4.56 1.74 -0.02
N SER A 89 -5.09 2.48 -1.00
CA SER A 89 -6.41 2.18 -1.60
C SER A 89 -6.37 1.20 -2.78
N LYS A 90 -5.19 0.70 -3.13
CA LYS A 90 -4.96 -0.25 -4.25
C LYS A 90 -5.48 0.25 -5.60
N HIS A 91 -5.57 1.57 -5.80
CA HIS A 91 -5.96 2.12 -7.10
C HIS A 91 -4.86 1.83 -8.15
N PRO A 92 -5.24 1.46 -9.39
CA PRO A 92 -4.25 1.36 -10.47
C PRO A 92 -3.70 2.75 -10.80
N ALA A 93 -2.43 2.83 -11.23
CA ALA A 93 -1.78 4.12 -11.55
C ALA A 93 -2.53 4.92 -12.63
N MET A 94 -3.20 4.23 -13.56
CA MET A 94 -4.07 4.86 -14.56
C MET A 94 -5.21 5.65 -13.90
N ARG A 95 -5.85 5.08 -12.87
CA ARG A 95 -6.93 5.75 -12.13
C ARG A 95 -6.40 6.95 -11.35
N VAL A 96 -5.27 6.79 -10.66
CA VAL A 96 -4.61 7.89 -9.94
C VAL A 96 -4.29 9.06 -10.88
N GLY A 97 -3.70 8.77 -12.05
CA GLY A 97 -3.42 9.78 -13.06
C GLY A 97 -4.68 10.46 -13.56
N ARG A 98 -5.73 9.70 -13.89
CA ARG A 98 -7.01 10.23 -14.36
C ARG A 98 -7.67 11.15 -13.32
N GLU A 99 -7.71 10.73 -12.05
CA GLU A 99 -8.29 11.53 -10.95
C GLU A 99 -7.53 12.84 -10.74
N ALA A 100 -6.23 12.86 -11.04
CA ALA A 100 -5.38 14.03 -10.96
C ALA A 100 -5.19 14.79 -12.29
N GLY A 101 -5.94 14.45 -13.34
CA GLY A 101 -5.87 15.12 -14.64
C GLY A 101 -4.55 14.95 -15.39
N MET A 102 -3.83 13.86 -15.18
CA MET A 102 -2.51 13.60 -15.78
C MET A 102 -2.36 12.19 -16.39
N SER A 103 -1.33 12.01 -17.21
CA SER A 103 -1.03 10.69 -17.80
C SER A 103 -0.62 9.67 -16.74
N GLU A 104 -0.90 8.39 -16.99
CA GLU A 104 -0.44 7.28 -16.14
C GLU A 104 1.08 7.31 -15.95
N ARG A 105 1.84 7.62 -17.01
CA ARG A 105 3.31 7.72 -16.93
C ARG A 105 3.72 8.77 -15.91
N LYS A 106 3.09 9.94 -15.91
CA LYS A 106 3.41 11.01 -14.96
C LYS A 106 3.04 10.63 -13.53
N ALA A 107 1.89 9.97 -13.35
CA ALA A 107 1.50 9.45 -12.04
C ALA A 107 2.51 8.43 -11.50
N ARG A 108 3.00 7.51 -12.35
CA ARG A 108 4.04 6.54 -11.98
C ARG A 108 5.36 7.20 -11.59
N GLU A 109 5.76 8.27 -12.27
CA GLU A 109 6.96 9.04 -11.90
C GLU A 109 6.82 9.63 -10.49
N ILE A 110 5.67 10.26 -10.18
CA ILE A 110 5.40 10.84 -8.85
C ILE A 110 5.35 9.75 -7.78
N ILE A 111 4.70 8.61 -8.06
CA ILE A 111 4.65 7.47 -7.15
C ILE A 111 6.06 6.97 -6.86
N LYS A 112 6.91 6.78 -7.89
CA LYS A 112 8.30 6.34 -7.71
C LYS A 112 9.13 7.34 -6.89
N ALA A 113 8.94 8.64 -7.12
CA ALA A 113 9.59 9.67 -6.31
C ALA A 113 9.15 9.59 -4.83
N GLY A 114 7.86 9.33 -4.59
CA GLY A 114 7.33 9.10 -3.24
C GLY A 114 7.92 7.85 -2.58
N VAL A 115 8.04 6.74 -3.33
CA VAL A 115 8.70 5.51 -2.84
C VAL A 115 10.15 5.78 -2.45
N ALA A 116 10.91 6.48 -3.29
CA ALA A 116 12.31 6.82 -2.99
C ALA A 116 12.45 7.74 -1.77
N TRP A 117 11.51 8.67 -1.57
CA TRP A 117 11.51 9.51 -0.37
C TRP A 117 11.22 8.69 0.89
N ILE A 118 10.26 7.76 0.83
CA ILE A 118 9.92 6.88 1.95
C ILE A 118 11.09 5.97 2.29
N ASP A 119 11.74 5.38 1.28
CA ASP A 119 12.93 4.55 1.44
C ASP A 119 14.03 5.27 2.26
N CYS A 120 14.37 6.49 1.83
CA CYS A 120 15.33 7.33 2.55
C CYS A 120 14.85 7.69 3.97
N ALA A 121 13.57 7.98 4.16
CA ALA A 121 13.00 8.32 5.47
C ALA A 121 12.92 7.13 6.44
N LEU A 122 12.98 5.90 5.93
CA LEU A 122 13.03 4.69 6.74
C LEU A 122 14.47 4.31 7.10
N GLU A 123 15.46 4.68 6.29
CA GLU A 123 16.87 4.46 6.61
C GLU A 123 17.27 5.19 7.89
N GLU A 124 16.82 6.43 8.10
CA GLU A 124 17.04 7.19 9.35
C GLU A 124 16.49 6.45 10.59
N ILE A 125 15.41 5.69 10.44
CA ILE A 125 14.79 4.93 11.52
C ILE A 125 15.58 3.64 11.79
N ARG A 126 16.14 3.03 10.74
CA ARG A 126 17.01 1.84 10.86
C ARG A 126 18.34 2.17 11.54
N GLU A 127 18.89 3.36 11.31
CA GLU A 127 20.10 3.81 11.99
C GLU A 127 19.87 4.13 13.48
N ALA A 128 18.64 4.48 13.86
CA ALA A 128 18.28 4.86 15.23
C ALA A 128 17.82 3.69 16.13
N ALA A 129 17.54 2.52 15.54
CA ALA A 129 17.03 1.32 16.23
C ALA A 129 18.17 0.35 16.60
#